data_AF-A0A963G9W2-F1
#
_entry.id   AF-A0A963G9W2-F1
#
_cell.length_a   1.000
_cell.length_b   1.000
_cell.length_c   1.000
_cell.angle_alpha   90.00
_cell.angle_beta   90.00
_cell.angle_gamma   90.00
#
_symmetry.space_group_name_H-M   'P 1'
#
loop_
_entity.id
_entity.type
_entity.pdbx_description
1 polymer ?
#
loop_
_entity_poly.entity_id
_entity_poly.type
_entity_poly.pdbx_seq_one_letter_code
_entity_poly.pdbx_strand_id
1 'polypeptide(L)'
;MMSDLDKVIEKHDAAVAAGGVEIWIGAEPTFTLRKSEAPEWLSQALGGEKEDYALRMARELSVRHPGSVILRSVGRQYGGEERPRWSIGLYERRDGVAVWNGPPDPVFAGPSTAQAGGAQRFRETLARAFTQRRWQYRVYPAGDDMEQCLLVRMDGKELDGCDADDPRLCRGSVHDEKTPDSGLCDNLAGEGFFLFAVGEVECAPGITTVRV
;
A
#
# COMPACT_ATOMS: atom_id res chain seq x y z
N MET A 1 -22.71 -17.69 41.71
CA MET A 1 -22.50 -16.45 42.50
C MET A 1 -21.73 -15.52 41.57
N MET A 2 -22.28 -14.35 41.21
CA MET A 2 -21.56 -13.41 40.34
C MET A 2 -20.25 -13.01 41.01
N SER A 3 -19.18 -12.98 40.21
CA SER A 3 -17.87 -12.60 40.71
C SER A 3 -17.88 -11.14 41.15
N ASP A 4 -16.94 -10.77 42.01
CA ASP A 4 -16.81 -9.37 42.41
C ASP A 4 -16.41 -8.47 41.23
N LEU A 5 -15.80 -9.03 40.18
CA LEU A 5 -15.54 -8.33 38.91
C LEU A 5 -16.86 -8.01 38.19
N ASP A 6 -17.78 -8.97 38.08
CA ASP A 6 -19.06 -8.78 37.40
C ASP A 6 -19.89 -7.67 38.06
N LYS A 7 -19.90 -7.61 39.40
CA LYS A 7 -20.60 -6.56 40.16
C LYS A 7 -19.99 -5.17 39.93
N VAL A 8 -18.67 -5.09 39.76
CA VAL A 8 -17.98 -3.82 39.46
C VAL A 8 -18.28 -3.37 38.04
N ILE A 9 -18.32 -4.30 37.07
CA ILE A 9 -18.69 -4.02 35.68
C ILE A 9 -20.14 -3.51 35.61
N GLU A 10 -21.10 -4.19 36.22
CA GLU A 10 -22.51 -3.75 36.21
C GLU A 10 -22.70 -2.36 36.82
N LYS A 11 -22.00 -2.07 37.93
CA LYS A 11 -22.06 -0.75 38.57
C LYS A 11 -21.45 0.33 37.67
N HIS A 12 -20.38 0.01 36.95
CA HIS A 12 -19.78 0.90 35.97
C HIS A 12 -20.74 1.18 34.80
N ASP A 13 -21.30 0.13 34.19
CA ASP A 13 -22.24 0.23 33.07
C ASP A 13 -23.47 1.06 33.43
N ALA A 14 -24.03 0.87 34.63
CA ALA A 14 -25.15 1.67 35.13
C ALA A 14 -24.80 3.16 35.27
N ALA A 15 -23.60 3.49 35.75
CA ALA A 15 -23.15 4.86 35.89
C ALA A 15 -22.91 5.53 34.53
N VAL A 16 -22.37 4.79 33.56
CA VAL A 16 -22.17 5.24 32.18
C VAL A 16 -23.51 5.52 31.50
N ALA A 17 -24.47 4.60 31.61
CA ALA A 17 -25.81 4.75 31.07
C ALA A 17 -26.55 5.97 31.67
N ALA A 18 -26.44 6.17 32.99
CA ALA A 18 -27.03 7.32 33.67
C ALA A 18 -26.38 8.65 33.27
N GLY A 19 -25.10 8.64 32.90
CA GLY A 19 -24.37 9.82 32.44
C GLY A 19 -24.63 10.22 31.00
N GLY A 20 -25.36 9.41 30.22
CA GLY A 20 -25.65 9.68 28.80
C GLY A 20 -24.39 9.80 27.93
N VAL A 21 -23.28 9.20 28.37
CA VAL A 21 -21.97 9.26 27.71
C VAL A 21 -21.76 8.04 26.83
N GLU A 22 -21.40 8.27 25.56
CA GLU A 22 -20.92 7.20 24.66
C GLU A 22 -19.46 6.88 25.00
N ILE A 23 -19.18 5.66 25.43
CA ILE A 23 -17.79 5.19 25.61
C ILE A 23 -17.27 4.67 24.29
N TRP A 24 -16.16 5.26 23.83
CA TRP A 24 -15.37 4.73 22.73
C TRP A 24 -14.08 4.12 23.28
N ILE A 25 -13.91 2.81 23.12
CA ILE A 25 -12.71 2.08 23.53
C ILE A 25 -11.80 1.94 22.32
N GLY A 26 -10.60 2.53 22.38
CA GLY A 26 -9.55 2.36 21.38
C GLY A 26 -8.17 2.63 21.98
N ALA A 27 -7.14 2.02 21.39
CA ALA A 27 -5.78 2.06 21.92
C ALA A 27 -5.02 3.35 21.53
N GLU A 28 -5.48 4.07 20.51
CA GLU A 28 -5.04 5.37 20.01
C GLU A 28 -6.27 6.08 19.40
N PRO A 29 -6.30 7.41 19.19
CA PRO A 29 -7.45 8.06 18.56
C PRO A 29 -7.61 7.58 17.11
N THR A 30 -8.49 6.59 16.92
CA THR A 30 -8.87 6.10 15.59
C THR A 30 -10.13 6.83 15.15
N PHE A 31 -10.00 7.65 14.11
CA PHE A 31 -11.15 8.25 13.45
C PHE A 31 -11.74 7.23 12.46
N THR A 32 -13.02 6.90 12.63
CA THR A 32 -13.79 6.05 11.73
C THR A 32 -15.03 6.81 11.22
N LEU A 33 -15.71 6.28 10.20
CA LEU A 33 -17.00 6.80 9.76
C LEU A 33 -18.06 6.48 10.82
N ARG A 34 -18.36 7.45 11.69
CA ARG A 34 -19.27 7.31 12.85
C ARG A 34 -20.59 6.59 12.57
N LYS A 35 -21.17 6.78 11.38
CA LYS A 35 -22.49 6.24 11.02
C LYS A 35 -22.43 5.02 10.10
N SER A 36 -21.23 4.55 9.77
CA SER A 36 -21.09 3.39 8.89
C SER A 36 -21.32 2.11 9.68
N GLU A 37 -22.19 1.25 9.16
CA GLU A 37 -22.40 -0.11 9.64
C GLU A 37 -21.84 -1.15 8.66
N ALA A 38 -21.15 -0.71 7.60
CA ALA A 38 -20.60 -1.63 6.61
C ALA A 38 -19.42 -2.43 7.21
N PRO A 39 -19.26 -3.71 6.82
CA PRO A 39 -18.34 -4.63 7.50
C PRO A 39 -16.90 -4.12 7.62
N GLU A 40 -16.37 -3.44 6.60
CA GLU A 40 -15.02 -2.88 6.56
C GLU A 40 -14.76 -1.76 7.58
N TRP A 41 -15.82 -1.15 8.12
CA TRP A 41 -15.75 -0.13 9.16
C TRP A 41 -15.99 -0.69 10.57
N LEU A 42 -16.45 -1.94 10.66
CA LEU A 42 -16.78 -2.62 11.92
C LEU A 42 -15.78 -3.72 12.26
N SER A 43 -15.70 -4.75 11.42
CA SER A 43 -15.01 -6.01 11.74
C SER A 43 -14.02 -6.46 10.67
N GLN A 44 -14.29 -6.16 9.39
CA GLN A 44 -13.41 -6.56 8.30
C GLN A 44 -12.19 -5.65 8.24
N ALA A 45 -11.04 -6.27 8.00
CA ALA A 45 -9.76 -5.60 7.92
C ALA A 45 -9.73 -4.58 6.77
N LEU A 46 -10.24 -5.02 5.61
CA LEU A 46 -10.24 -4.36 4.31
C LEU A 46 -11.64 -4.46 3.67
N GLY A 47 -11.83 -3.75 2.56
CA GLY A 47 -13.03 -3.84 1.72
C GLY A 47 -13.77 -2.53 1.56
N GLY A 48 -14.82 -2.59 0.74
CA GLY A 48 -15.69 -1.47 0.43
C GLY A 48 -14.92 -0.22 -0.02
N GLU A 49 -15.38 0.94 0.42
CA GLU A 49 -14.80 2.25 0.05
C GLU A 49 -13.66 2.70 0.98
N LYS A 50 -13.19 1.83 1.88
CA LYS A 50 -12.27 2.20 2.97
C LYS A 50 -10.94 2.76 2.48
N GLU A 51 -10.38 2.15 1.43
CA GLU A 51 -9.13 2.60 0.84
C GLU A 51 -9.28 3.91 0.08
N ASP A 52 -10.37 4.08 -0.67
CA ASP A 52 -10.69 5.34 -1.36
C ASP A 52 -10.86 6.50 -0.38
N TYR A 53 -11.50 6.26 0.77
CA TYR A 53 -11.59 7.24 1.85
C TYR A 53 -10.22 7.61 2.40
N ALA A 54 -9.32 6.64 2.61
CA ALA A 54 -7.97 6.90 3.10
C ALA A 54 -7.12 7.67 2.08
N LEU A 55 -7.22 7.33 0.79
CA LEU A 55 -6.53 8.05 -0.29
C LEU A 55 -7.04 9.49 -0.42
N ARG A 56 -8.36 9.71 -0.32
CA ARG A 56 -8.95 11.06 -0.26
C ARG A 56 -8.42 11.84 0.94
N MET A 57 -8.37 11.22 2.12
CA MET A 57 -7.83 11.87 3.32
C MET A 57 -6.36 12.22 3.16
N ALA A 58 -5.54 11.32 2.61
CA ALA A 58 -4.13 11.56 2.34
C ALA A 58 -3.93 12.74 1.36
N ARG A 59 -4.77 12.85 0.33
CA ARG A 59 -4.80 13.98 -0.60
C ARG A 59 -5.14 15.31 0.10
N GLU A 60 -6.17 15.34 0.93
CA GLU A 60 -6.58 16.55 1.67
C GLU A 60 -5.56 16.98 2.74
N LEU A 61 -4.89 16.01 3.39
CA LEU A 61 -3.83 16.30 4.34
C LEU A 61 -2.59 16.84 3.65
N SER A 62 -2.14 16.21 2.58
CA SER A 62 -0.94 16.64 1.86
C SER A 62 -1.05 18.02 1.22
N VAL A 63 -2.25 18.47 0.81
CA VAL A 63 -2.49 19.88 0.42
C VAL A 63 -2.17 20.85 1.57
N ARG A 64 -2.45 20.47 2.82
CA ARG A 64 -2.15 21.26 4.02
C ARG A 64 -0.70 21.12 4.49
N HIS A 65 0.02 20.12 4.00
CA HIS A 65 1.41 19.81 4.37
C HIS A 65 2.29 19.77 3.10
N PRO A 66 2.52 20.92 2.43
CA PRO A 66 3.29 20.96 1.20
C PRO A 66 4.73 20.47 1.41
N GLY A 67 5.24 19.67 0.48
CA GLY A 67 6.59 19.09 0.57
C GLY A 67 6.66 17.78 1.37
N SER A 68 5.54 17.33 1.95
CA SER A 68 5.40 15.98 2.48
C SER A 68 5.42 14.90 1.38
N VAL A 69 5.69 13.65 1.78
CA VAL A 69 5.62 12.48 0.90
C VAL A 69 4.55 11.51 1.41
N ILE A 70 3.82 10.91 0.49
CA ILE A 70 2.90 9.80 0.79
C ILE A 70 3.68 8.50 0.62
N LEU A 71 3.71 7.69 1.68
CA LEU A 71 4.28 6.35 1.66
C LEU A 71 3.15 5.33 1.80
N ARG A 72 3.02 4.45 0.81
CA ARG A 72 2.17 3.28 0.85
C ARG A 72 3.00 2.09 1.29
N SER A 73 2.58 1.42 2.35
CA SER A 73 3.29 0.25 2.88
C SER A 73 2.30 -0.85 3.26
N VAL A 74 2.84 -2.05 3.48
CA VAL A 74 2.09 -3.11 4.13
C VAL A 74 1.76 -2.67 5.56
N GLY A 75 0.50 -2.83 5.94
CA GLY A 75 -0.04 -2.56 7.26
C GLY A 75 0.02 -3.80 8.15
N ARG A 76 -0.44 -3.65 9.39
CA ARG A 76 -0.48 -4.75 10.35
C ARG A 76 -1.42 -5.86 9.87
N GLN A 77 -0.99 -7.11 10.03
CA GLN A 77 -1.84 -8.29 9.85
C GLN A 77 -2.07 -8.96 11.21
N TYR A 78 -3.33 -9.32 11.49
CA TYR A 78 -3.73 -10.07 12.68
C TYR A 78 -3.91 -11.55 12.36
N GLY A 79 -3.79 -12.40 13.40
CA GLY A 79 -4.02 -13.83 13.26
C GLY A 79 -5.44 -14.12 12.76
N GLY A 80 -5.55 -14.94 11.71
CA GLY A 80 -6.82 -15.28 11.05
C GLY A 80 -7.15 -14.46 9.80
N GLU A 81 -6.45 -13.35 9.55
CA GLU A 81 -6.61 -12.58 8.31
C GLU A 81 -5.88 -13.27 7.15
N GLU A 82 -6.52 -13.33 5.98
CA GLU A 82 -5.95 -13.95 4.77
C GLU A 82 -4.84 -13.10 4.14
N ARG A 83 -4.96 -11.77 4.23
CA ARG A 83 -4.04 -10.80 3.62
C ARG A 83 -3.69 -9.70 4.61
N PRO A 84 -2.50 -9.08 4.50
CA PRO A 84 -2.16 -7.95 5.33
C PRO A 84 -3.02 -6.73 4.99
N ARG A 85 -3.18 -5.84 5.96
CA ARG A 85 -3.81 -4.54 5.72
C ARG A 85 -2.88 -3.64 4.89
N TRP A 86 -3.39 -2.53 4.38
CA TRP A 86 -2.56 -1.44 3.84
C TRP A 86 -2.31 -0.37 4.91
N SER A 87 -1.25 0.41 4.72
CA SER A 87 -0.93 1.60 5.50
C SER A 87 -0.56 2.74 4.56
N ILE A 88 -1.15 3.91 4.78
CA ILE A 88 -0.89 5.13 4.01
C ILE A 88 -0.42 6.18 4.99
N GLY A 89 0.87 6.50 4.96
CA GLY A 89 1.48 7.50 5.84
C GLY A 89 1.83 8.76 5.08
N LEU A 90 1.61 9.92 5.73
CA LEU A 90 2.09 11.21 5.27
C LEU A 90 3.29 11.63 6.11
N TYR A 91 4.44 11.81 5.47
CA TYR A 91 5.69 12.09 6.16
C TYR A 91 6.23 13.46 5.76
N GLU A 92 6.64 14.23 6.76
CA GLU A 92 7.27 15.54 6.59
C GLU A 92 8.59 15.58 7.37
N ARG A 93 9.52 16.43 6.91
CA ARG A 93 10.75 16.67 7.66
C ARG A 93 10.47 17.70 8.75
N ARG A 94 11.03 17.47 9.94
CA ARG A 94 10.93 18.40 11.07
C ARG A 94 11.57 19.77 10.79
N ASP A 95 12.48 19.84 9.81
CA ASP A 95 13.14 21.08 9.39
C ASP A 95 12.35 21.84 8.30
N GLY A 96 11.18 21.37 7.89
CA GLY A 96 10.34 22.01 6.89
C GLY A 96 10.84 21.91 5.45
N VAL A 97 11.96 21.21 5.22
CA VAL A 97 12.46 20.95 3.87
C VAL A 97 11.59 19.88 3.22
N ALA A 98 11.33 20.00 1.91
CA ALA A 98 10.59 18.98 1.18
C ALA A 98 11.29 17.61 1.27
N VAL A 99 10.52 16.57 1.57
CA VAL A 99 11.03 15.18 1.56
C VAL A 99 11.32 14.74 0.12
N TRP A 100 10.48 15.18 -0.82
CA TRP A 100 10.51 14.75 -2.21
C TRP A 100 10.42 15.96 -3.14
N ASN A 101 11.37 16.04 -4.09
CA ASN A 101 11.42 17.08 -5.13
C ASN A 101 11.09 16.54 -6.52
N GLY A 102 10.61 15.29 -6.62
CA GLY A 102 10.21 14.67 -7.89
C GLY A 102 8.77 15.01 -8.27
N PRO A 103 8.18 14.27 -9.23
CA PRO A 103 6.78 14.46 -9.61
C PRO A 103 5.85 14.26 -8.41
N PRO A 104 4.67 14.91 -8.39
CA PRO A 104 3.68 14.71 -7.35
C PRO A 104 3.19 13.27 -7.33
N ASP A 105 2.74 12.81 -6.15
CA ASP A 105 2.13 11.49 -6.00
C ASP A 105 0.92 11.33 -6.95
N PRO A 106 0.70 10.16 -7.58
CA PRO A 106 -0.43 9.93 -8.46
C PRO A 106 -1.81 10.18 -7.82
N VAL A 107 -1.95 10.15 -6.49
CA VAL A 107 -3.22 10.49 -5.83
C VAL A 107 -3.65 11.96 -6.06
N PHE A 108 -2.72 12.82 -6.45
CA PHE A 108 -3.01 14.19 -6.86
C PHE A 108 -3.43 14.29 -8.32
N ALA A 109 -3.04 13.31 -9.14
CA ALA A 109 -3.56 13.20 -10.49
C ALA A 109 -5.06 12.84 -10.38
N GLY A 110 -5.90 13.59 -11.10
CA GLY A 110 -7.28 13.14 -11.29
C GLY A 110 -7.29 11.79 -12.01
N PRO A 111 -8.45 11.09 -12.06
CA PRO A 111 -8.58 9.87 -12.83
C PRO A 111 -8.09 10.12 -14.25
N SER A 112 -7.02 9.43 -14.64
CA SER A 112 -6.47 9.46 -15.99
C SER A 112 -6.71 8.10 -16.62
N THR A 113 -7.30 8.07 -17.80
CA THR A 113 -7.28 6.87 -18.64
C THR A 113 -5.88 6.68 -19.18
N ALA A 114 -5.31 5.49 -18.97
CA ALA A 114 -4.12 5.07 -19.67
C ALA A 114 -4.43 5.16 -21.18
N GLN A 115 -3.65 5.97 -21.89
CA GLN A 115 -3.67 5.91 -23.35
C GLN A 115 -3.14 4.53 -23.76
N ALA A 116 -3.74 3.89 -24.77
CA ALA A 116 -3.32 2.56 -25.26
C ALA A 116 -1.78 2.43 -25.34
N GLY A 117 -1.22 1.38 -24.74
CA GLY A 117 0.23 1.16 -24.64
C GLY A 117 0.92 2.04 -23.60
N GLY A 118 0.19 2.49 -22.58
CA GLY A 118 0.70 3.26 -21.45
C GLY A 118 1.71 2.48 -20.65
N ALA A 119 1.45 1.20 -20.38
CA ALA A 119 2.39 0.34 -19.67
C ALA A 119 3.68 0.16 -20.48
N GLN A 120 3.58 -0.11 -21.79
CA GLN A 120 4.74 -0.19 -22.67
C GLN A 120 5.59 1.10 -22.64
N ARG A 121 4.97 2.27 -22.83
CA ARG A 121 5.69 3.56 -22.79
C ARG A 121 6.34 3.81 -21.43
N PHE A 122 5.70 3.40 -20.34
CA PHE A 122 6.27 3.53 -19.00
C PHE A 122 7.49 2.62 -18.84
N ARG A 123 7.41 1.35 -19.25
CA ARG A 123 8.54 0.40 -19.25
C ARG A 123 9.73 0.91 -20.07
N GLU A 124 9.48 1.40 -21.28
CA GLU A 124 10.52 1.99 -22.13
C GLU A 124 11.16 3.23 -21.48
N THR A 125 10.37 4.02 -20.76
CA THR A 125 10.87 5.19 -20.03
C THR A 125 11.74 4.79 -18.85
N LEU A 126 11.34 3.78 -18.07
CA LEU A 126 12.15 3.20 -17.01
C LEU A 126 13.47 2.65 -17.55
N ALA A 127 13.42 1.83 -18.60
CA ALA A 127 14.58 1.28 -19.28
C ALA A 127 15.58 2.37 -19.71
N ARG A 128 15.11 3.45 -20.35
CA ARG A 128 15.96 4.61 -20.69
C ARG A 128 16.57 5.25 -19.44
N ALA A 129 15.78 5.44 -18.39
CA ALA A 129 16.23 6.05 -17.13
C ALA A 129 17.30 5.20 -16.42
N PHE A 130 17.20 3.87 -16.49
CA PHE A 130 18.18 2.92 -15.98
C PHE A 130 19.50 3.02 -16.76
N THR A 131 19.44 3.00 -18.09
CA THR A 131 20.62 3.17 -18.96
C THR A 131 21.36 4.48 -18.69
N GLN A 132 20.64 5.60 -18.55
CA GLN A 132 21.23 6.91 -18.23
C GLN A 132 21.98 6.93 -16.90
N ARG A 133 21.53 6.12 -15.93
CA ARG A 133 22.15 5.96 -14.61
C ARG A 133 23.25 4.89 -14.59
N ARG A 134 23.51 4.22 -15.72
CA ARG A 134 24.40 3.06 -15.83
C ARG A 134 23.99 1.90 -14.93
N TRP A 135 22.68 1.72 -14.73
CA TRP A 135 22.11 0.56 -14.07
C TRP A 135 21.93 -0.58 -15.07
N GLN A 136 22.16 -1.81 -14.64
CA GLN A 136 21.92 -2.99 -15.47
C GLN A 136 20.48 -3.43 -15.30
N TYR A 137 19.80 -3.76 -16.39
CA TYR A 137 18.42 -4.27 -16.33
C TYR A 137 18.16 -5.34 -17.39
N ARG A 138 17.20 -6.22 -17.12
CA ARG A 138 16.68 -7.22 -18.06
C ARG A 138 15.16 -7.25 -17.97
N VAL A 139 14.51 -7.44 -19.11
CA VAL A 139 13.05 -7.51 -19.20
C VAL A 139 12.64 -8.98 -19.29
N TYR A 140 11.62 -9.36 -18.54
CA TYR A 140 11.01 -10.69 -18.55
C TYR A 140 9.50 -10.57 -18.76
N PRO A 141 8.85 -11.62 -19.32
CA PRO A 141 7.40 -11.72 -19.22
C PRO A 141 7.02 -11.80 -17.73
N ALA A 142 5.98 -11.09 -17.33
CA ALA A 142 5.39 -11.26 -16.01
C ALA A 142 4.10 -12.10 -16.11
N GLY A 143 3.67 -12.66 -14.97
CA GLY A 143 2.42 -13.40 -14.88
C GLY A 143 1.19 -12.49 -14.82
N ASP A 144 0.01 -13.08 -15.03
CA ASP A 144 -1.31 -12.45 -14.90
C ASP A 144 -1.49 -11.14 -15.71
N ASP A 145 -2.08 -10.10 -15.11
CA ASP A 145 -2.37 -8.80 -15.72
C ASP A 145 -1.11 -7.90 -15.89
N MET A 146 0.01 -8.33 -15.32
CA MET A 146 1.27 -7.59 -15.38
C MET A 146 2.03 -8.06 -16.63
N GLU A 147 1.89 -7.33 -17.73
CA GLU A 147 2.43 -7.73 -19.05
C GLU A 147 3.92 -8.13 -19.03
N GLN A 148 4.76 -7.32 -18.38
CA GLN A 148 6.22 -7.51 -18.34
C GLN A 148 6.80 -6.96 -17.04
N CYS A 149 7.91 -7.55 -16.57
CA CYS A 149 8.69 -7.04 -15.47
C CYS A 149 10.12 -6.64 -15.89
N LEU A 150 10.69 -5.66 -15.21
CA LEU A 150 12.07 -5.23 -15.35
C LEU A 150 12.84 -5.59 -14.07
N LEU A 151 13.79 -6.51 -14.18
CA LEU A 151 14.77 -6.78 -13.14
C LEU A 151 15.92 -5.78 -13.29
N VAL A 152 16.30 -5.09 -12.22
CA VAL A 152 17.34 -4.05 -12.26
C VAL A 152 18.33 -4.21 -11.11
N ARG A 153 19.60 -3.93 -11.40
CA ARG A 153 20.67 -3.72 -10.42
C ARG A 153 21.14 -2.27 -10.49
N MET A 154 20.96 -1.56 -9.37
CA MET A 154 21.34 -0.15 -9.27
C MET A 154 22.85 0.07 -9.06
N ASP A 155 23.60 -1.00 -8.75
CA ASP A 155 25.06 -0.97 -8.54
C ASP A 155 25.87 -1.08 -9.85
N GLY A 156 25.19 -1.23 -10.99
CA GLY A 156 25.81 -1.33 -12.32
C GLY A 156 26.51 -2.65 -12.60
N LYS A 157 26.47 -3.62 -11.67
CA LYS A 157 27.00 -4.98 -11.90
C LYS A 157 26.08 -5.78 -12.81
N GLU A 158 26.66 -6.79 -13.45
CA GLU A 158 25.91 -7.73 -14.29
C GLU A 158 24.81 -8.46 -13.50
N LEU A 159 23.78 -8.92 -14.22
CA LEU A 159 22.60 -9.57 -13.68
C LEU A 159 22.82 -11.07 -13.43
N ASP A 160 24.05 -11.46 -13.12
CA ASP A 160 24.40 -12.86 -12.87
C ASP A 160 23.74 -13.34 -11.57
N GLY A 161 23.24 -14.58 -11.57
CA GLY A 161 22.60 -15.19 -10.41
C GLY A 161 21.07 -15.08 -10.36
N CYS A 162 20.44 -14.47 -11.37
CA CYS A 162 18.98 -14.52 -11.56
C CYS A 162 18.63 -14.88 -13.01
N ASP A 163 18.30 -16.15 -13.21
CA ASP A 163 17.95 -16.71 -14.51
C ASP A 163 16.49 -16.36 -14.90
N ALA A 164 16.15 -16.55 -16.18
CA ALA A 164 14.82 -16.21 -16.69
C ALA A 164 13.68 -17.04 -16.09
N ASP A 165 14.01 -18.26 -15.64
CA ASP A 165 13.04 -19.19 -15.03
C ASP A 165 13.02 -19.08 -13.50
N ASP A 166 13.66 -18.06 -12.91
CA ASP A 166 13.68 -17.85 -11.46
C ASP A 166 12.24 -17.57 -10.98
N PRO A 167 11.66 -18.41 -10.11
CA PRO A 167 10.27 -18.29 -9.69
C PRO A 167 9.98 -16.97 -8.94
N ARG A 168 11.01 -16.31 -8.41
CA ARG A 168 10.89 -15.02 -7.72
C ARG A 168 10.50 -13.89 -8.67
N LEU A 169 10.69 -14.05 -9.98
CA LEU A 169 10.31 -13.07 -11.01
C LEU A 169 8.80 -13.03 -11.27
N CYS A 170 8.08 -14.09 -10.90
CA CYS A 170 6.63 -14.25 -11.12
C CYS A 170 5.81 -14.17 -9.82
N ARG A 171 6.39 -13.69 -8.72
CA ARG A 171 5.70 -13.57 -7.43
C ARG A 171 4.61 -12.49 -7.46
N GLY A 172 3.54 -12.70 -6.71
CA GLY A 172 2.47 -11.73 -6.55
C GLY A 172 2.89 -10.52 -5.71
N SER A 173 1.98 -9.55 -5.60
CA SER A 173 2.15 -8.44 -4.67
C SER A 173 2.14 -8.95 -3.23
N VAL A 174 3.02 -8.43 -2.38
CA VAL A 174 3.01 -8.70 -0.93
C VAL A 174 1.73 -8.25 -0.23
N HIS A 175 0.90 -7.44 -0.91
CA HIS A 175 -0.43 -7.04 -0.42
C HIS A 175 -1.51 -8.07 -0.73
N ASP A 176 -1.28 -8.95 -1.71
CA ASP A 176 -2.24 -9.93 -2.19
C ASP A 176 -2.04 -11.31 -1.53
N GLU A 177 -0.93 -11.49 -0.81
CA GLU A 177 -0.54 -12.74 -0.16
C GLU A 177 -0.50 -12.60 1.38
N LYS A 178 -0.69 -13.70 2.09
CA LYS A 178 -0.55 -13.73 3.56
C LYS A 178 0.89 -13.43 3.97
N THR A 179 1.08 -12.52 4.93
CA THR A 179 2.41 -12.29 5.51
C THR A 179 2.91 -13.57 6.18
N PRO A 180 4.12 -14.07 5.83
CA PRO A 180 4.71 -15.22 6.50
C PRO A 180 4.93 -14.95 7.99
N ASP A 181 4.83 -15.98 8.83
CA ASP A 181 5.10 -15.87 10.27
C ASP A 181 6.55 -15.44 10.56
N SER A 182 7.48 -15.69 9.63
CA SER A 182 8.86 -15.19 9.68
C SER A 182 9.00 -13.69 9.43
N GLY A 183 7.91 -13.01 9.06
CA GLY A 183 7.91 -11.65 8.54
C GLY A 183 8.13 -11.59 7.03
N LEU A 184 7.86 -10.40 6.46
CA LEU A 184 8.11 -10.12 5.05
C LEU A 184 9.62 -9.97 4.79
N CYS A 185 10.10 -10.67 3.78
CA CYS A 185 11.48 -10.55 3.29
C CYS A 185 11.47 -10.55 1.75
N ASP A 186 12.20 -9.62 1.15
CA ASP A 186 12.46 -9.63 -0.29
C ASP A 186 13.88 -10.15 -0.55
N ASN A 187 13.98 -11.44 -0.84
CA ASN A 187 15.27 -12.09 -1.10
C ASN A 187 15.96 -11.54 -2.37
N LEU A 188 15.20 -11.15 -3.40
CA LEU A 188 15.77 -10.52 -4.60
C LEU A 188 16.42 -9.18 -4.22
N ALA A 189 15.70 -8.35 -3.47
CA ALA A 189 16.25 -7.08 -2.99
C ALA A 189 17.47 -7.27 -2.08
N GLY A 190 17.46 -8.31 -1.24
CA GLY A 190 18.60 -8.71 -0.41
C GLY A 190 19.86 -9.08 -1.21
N GLU A 191 19.69 -9.59 -2.44
CA GLU A 191 20.76 -9.88 -3.39
C GLU A 191 21.15 -8.67 -4.27
N GLY A 192 20.45 -7.54 -4.11
CA GLY A 192 20.67 -6.30 -4.86
C GLY A 192 19.85 -6.18 -6.14
N PHE A 193 18.89 -7.08 -6.36
CA PHE A 193 17.97 -7.06 -7.49
C PHE A 193 16.65 -6.40 -7.11
N PHE A 194 16.17 -5.49 -7.94
CA PHE A 194 14.86 -4.86 -7.79
C PHE A 194 14.00 -5.24 -8.97
N LEU A 195 12.74 -5.60 -8.70
CA LEU A 195 11.80 -6.04 -9.72
C LEU A 195 10.69 -5.01 -9.85
N PHE A 196 10.48 -4.52 -11.07
CA PHE A 196 9.39 -3.62 -11.43
C PHE A 196 8.45 -4.35 -12.38
N ALA A 197 7.32 -4.86 -11.88
CA ALA A 197 6.26 -5.36 -12.75
C ALA A 197 5.49 -4.16 -13.31
N VAL A 198 5.15 -4.11 -14.59
CA VAL A 198 4.35 -3.01 -15.14
C VAL A 198 3.30 -3.55 -16.09
N GLY A 199 2.03 -3.28 -15.78
CA GLY A 199 0.87 -3.74 -16.56
C GLY A 199 -0.20 -2.67 -16.70
N GLU A 200 -1.17 -2.94 -17.57
CA GLU A 200 -2.40 -2.17 -17.69
C GLU A 200 -3.53 -2.90 -16.97
N VAL A 201 -4.19 -2.22 -16.02
CA VAL A 201 -5.28 -2.80 -15.22
C VAL A 201 -6.54 -1.98 -15.41
N GLU A 202 -7.65 -2.66 -15.69
CA GLU A 202 -8.98 -2.03 -15.75
C GLU A 202 -9.50 -1.79 -14.33
N CYS A 203 -9.63 -0.53 -13.93
CA CYS A 203 -10.13 -0.15 -12.60
C CYS A 203 -11.64 0.12 -12.59
N ALA A 204 -12.22 0.41 -13.76
CA ALA A 204 -13.65 0.55 -13.98
C ALA A 204 -13.93 0.31 -15.48
N PRO A 205 -15.18 0.00 -15.87
CA PRO A 205 -15.51 -0.29 -17.27
C PRO A 205 -15.01 0.80 -18.24
N GLY A 206 -14.06 0.44 -19.11
CA GLY A 206 -13.44 1.35 -20.09
C GLY A 206 -12.40 2.32 -19.50
N ILE A 207 -12.00 2.16 -18.24
CA ILE A 207 -10.98 2.95 -17.56
C ILE A 207 -9.82 2.02 -17.16
N THR A 208 -8.76 2.08 -17.94
CA THR A 208 -7.50 1.38 -17.69
C THR A 208 -6.49 2.32 -17.04
N THR A 209 -5.66 1.83 -16.14
CA THR A 209 -4.52 2.54 -15.55
C THR A 209 -3.23 1.71 -15.68
N VAL A 210 -2.08 2.35 -15.56
CA VAL A 210 -0.80 1.64 -15.45
C VAL A 210 -0.58 1.27 -13.99
N ARG A 211 -0.44 -0.02 -13.70
CA ARG A 211 -0.04 -0.55 -12.39
C ARG A 211 1.45 -0.87 -12.44
N VAL A 212 2.14 -0.58 -11.33
CA VAL A 212 3.55 -0.88 -11.10
C VAL A 212 3.67 -1.64 -9.79
#